data_AF-A0A9N9YQ18-F1
#
_entry.id   AF-A0A9N9YQ18-F1
#
_cell.length_a   1.000
_cell.length_b   1.000
_cell.length_c   1.000
_cell.angle_alpha   90.00
_cell.angle_beta   90.00
_cell.angle_gamma   90.00
#
_symmetry.space_group_name_H-M   'P 1'
#
loop_
_entity.id
_entity.type
_entity.pdbx_description
1 polymer ?
#
loop_
_entity_poly.entity_id
_entity_poly.type
_entity_poly.pdbx_seq_one_letter_code
_entity_poly.pdbx_strand_id
1 'polypeptide(L)'
;MRLLALPVVAALMATSVEAINKDAPPRVDPTLTEGWLWKNLLKSSEIAAFDGSCEAVKQFKMYEYSLHELMEPAPRGLKQWAGGLKKLFSQREYPGGWSGFDRHGYDRAVLRMDYTDIPLAVREWIEEQERTNGPGKGYFGVFEKPKSDDDDVDDVVAVPSASKVDRSQDENRVAIFAPGVIYHTLPLWAAEDSECKDDLLDLTKYKPEVAEGNVVGWAEHKSPGFDNKAEFKVTARALKAKTKSAEEKEAKSAEGKEEL
;
A
#
# COMPACT_ATOMS: atom_id res chain seq x y z
N MET A 1 28.17 -10.62 78.90
CA MET A 1 26.72 -10.81 78.66
C MET A 1 26.53 -11.30 77.23
N ARG A 2 25.89 -12.47 77.07
CA ARG A 2 25.38 -13.02 75.80
C ARG A 2 24.23 -12.15 75.29
N LEU A 3 24.11 -11.95 73.98
CA LEU A 3 22.89 -11.73 73.17
C LEU A 3 23.38 -11.23 71.79
N LEU A 4 22.89 -11.59 70.61
CA LEU A 4 22.12 -12.70 70.03
C LEU A 4 22.14 -12.37 68.50
N ALA A 5 22.17 -13.38 67.64
CA ALA A 5 22.17 -13.22 66.18
C ALA A 5 20.84 -12.66 65.65
N LEU A 6 20.84 -12.07 64.44
CA LEU A 6 19.98 -12.47 63.30
C LEU A 6 20.32 -11.65 62.02
N PRO A 7 20.16 -12.23 60.82
CA PRO A 7 20.42 -11.60 59.53
C PRO A 7 19.18 -10.88 59.00
N VAL A 8 19.36 -9.73 58.34
CA VAL A 8 18.29 -9.08 57.58
C VAL A 8 18.39 -9.55 56.13
N VAL A 9 17.53 -10.49 55.77
CA VAL A 9 17.12 -10.74 54.38
C VAL A 9 15.75 -10.09 54.21
N ALA A 10 15.64 -9.10 53.33
CA ALA A 10 14.34 -8.60 52.88
C ALA A 10 14.43 -8.18 51.40
N ALA A 11 14.01 -9.15 50.57
CA ALA A 11 13.41 -9.07 49.24
C ALA A 11 13.47 -7.74 48.45
N LEU A 12 14.15 -7.80 47.31
CA LEU A 12 13.88 -6.96 46.14
C LEU A 12 12.45 -7.26 45.63
N MET A 13 11.51 -6.37 45.93
CA MET A 13 10.22 -6.33 45.23
C MET A 13 10.45 -5.77 43.83
N ALA A 14 10.56 -6.65 42.85
CA ALA A 14 10.37 -6.29 41.45
C ALA A 14 8.88 -5.98 41.25
N THR A 15 8.49 -4.71 41.30
CA THR A 15 7.18 -4.28 40.85
C THR A 15 7.22 -4.14 39.34
N SER A 16 6.75 -5.16 38.62
CA SER A 16 6.37 -5.04 37.22
C SER A 16 5.21 -4.07 37.12
N VAL A 17 5.48 -2.84 36.66
CA VAL A 17 4.44 -1.87 36.31
C VAL A 17 3.93 -2.24 34.92
N GLU A 18 3.00 -3.20 34.84
CA GLU A 18 2.02 -3.19 33.76
C GLU A 18 0.95 -2.18 34.16
N ALA A 19 1.15 -0.94 33.74
CA ALA A 19 0.10 0.07 33.78
C ALA A 19 -0.97 -0.33 32.74
N ILE A 20 -1.93 -1.13 33.19
CA ILE A 20 -3.15 -1.45 32.43
C ILE A 20 -3.96 -0.15 32.34
N ASN A 21 -3.85 0.53 31.20
CA ASN A 21 -4.70 1.66 30.87
C ASN A 21 -6.13 1.14 30.64
N LYS A 22 -7.02 1.31 31.63
CA LYS A 22 -8.39 0.76 31.64
C LYS A 22 -9.33 1.39 30.61
N ASP A 23 -8.89 2.45 29.92
CA ASP A 23 -9.70 3.18 28.93
C ASP A 23 -9.28 2.89 27.47
N ALA A 24 -8.36 1.94 27.24
CA ALA A 24 -8.05 1.52 25.88
C ALA A 24 -9.23 0.71 25.29
N PRO A 25 -9.78 1.09 24.13
CA PRO A 25 -10.85 0.31 23.51
C PRO A 25 -10.39 -1.13 23.26
N PRO A 26 -11.27 -2.13 23.38
CA PRO A 26 -10.91 -3.54 23.23
C PRO A 26 -10.31 -3.76 21.85
N ARG A 27 -9.05 -4.25 21.82
CA ARG A 27 -8.38 -4.61 20.58
C ARG A 27 -9.03 -5.88 20.04
N VAL A 28 -9.58 -5.80 18.83
CA VAL A 28 -10.07 -6.95 18.08
C VAL A 28 -8.88 -7.57 17.35
N ASP A 29 -8.79 -8.90 17.34
CA ASP A 29 -7.73 -9.59 16.61
C ASP A 29 -7.82 -9.25 15.11
N PRO A 30 -6.69 -8.90 14.45
CA PRO A 30 -6.70 -8.60 13.03
C PRO A 30 -7.16 -9.79 12.19
N THR A 31 -8.07 -9.57 11.25
CA THR A 31 -8.51 -10.60 10.29
C THR A 31 -7.96 -10.33 8.90
N LEU A 32 -7.70 -11.38 8.12
CA LEU A 32 -7.42 -11.22 6.69
C LEU A 32 -8.69 -10.73 5.98
N THR A 33 -8.57 -9.71 5.13
CA THR A 33 -9.70 -9.20 4.36
C THR A 33 -10.23 -10.24 3.37
N GLU A 34 -11.55 -10.22 3.16
CA GLU A 34 -12.19 -11.14 2.22
C GLU A 34 -11.64 -10.93 0.81
N GLY A 35 -11.35 -12.02 0.11
CA GLY A 35 -10.81 -11.98 -1.25
C GLY A 35 -9.36 -11.50 -1.35
N TRP A 36 -8.61 -11.40 -0.24
CA TRP A 36 -7.18 -11.09 -0.30
C TRP A 36 -6.37 -12.23 -0.91
N LEU A 37 -5.82 -12.01 -2.09
CA LEU A 37 -5.04 -13.00 -2.85
C LEU A 37 -3.55 -12.67 -2.95
N TRP A 38 -3.15 -11.48 -2.50
CA TRP A 38 -1.81 -10.94 -2.76
C TRP A 38 -0.77 -11.48 -1.78
N LYS A 39 0.36 -11.92 -2.33
CA LYS A 39 1.55 -12.35 -1.60
C LYS A 39 2.79 -11.74 -2.24
N ASN A 40 3.86 -11.60 -1.45
CA ASN A 40 5.13 -11.10 -1.96
C ASN A 40 5.82 -12.18 -2.80
N LEU A 41 5.42 -12.28 -4.07
CA LEU A 41 6.00 -13.22 -5.02
C LEU A 41 7.44 -12.88 -5.38
N LEU A 42 7.85 -11.61 -5.26
CA LEU A 42 9.20 -11.14 -5.59
C LEU A 42 10.30 -11.84 -4.77
N LYS A 43 9.94 -12.42 -3.62
CA LYS A 43 10.84 -13.20 -2.75
C LYS A 43 10.74 -14.72 -2.99
N SER A 44 9.87 -15.17 -3.90
CA SER A 44 9.71 -16.58 -4.24
C SER A 44 10.91 -17.09 -5.03
N SER A 45 11.39 -18.31 -4.72
CA SER A 45 12.39 -19.00 -5.52
C SER A 45 11.90 -19.31 -6.94
N GLU A 46 10.58 -19.40 -7.14
CA GLU A 46 9.95 -19.65 -8.45
C GLU A 46 10.29 -18.55 -9.47
N ILE A 47 10.52 -17.31 -9.01
CA ILE A 47 10.88 -16.20 -9.91
C ILE A 47 12.28 -16.39 -10.52
N ALA A 48 13.17 -17.15 -9.89
CA ALA A 48 14.50 -17.43 -10.44
C ALA A 48 14.44 -18.22 -11.77
N ALA A 49 13.29 -18.81 -12.11
CA ALA A 49 13.06 -19.49 -13.38
C ALA A 49 12.85 -18.52 -14.56
N PHE A 50 12.85 -17.20 -14.35
CA PHE A 50 12.58 -16.18 -15.37
C PHE A 50 13.77 -15.20 -15.47
N ASP A 51 14.61 -15.31 -16.52
CA ASP A 51 15.76 -14.39 -16.72
C ASP A 51 15.42 -13.18 -17.60
N GLY A 52 14.30 -13.21 -18.34
CA GLY A 52 13.89 -12.12 -19.23
C GLY A 52 13.03 -11.05 -18.54
N SER A 53 12.96 -11.05 -17.21
CA SER A 53 12.01 -10.21 -16.50
C SER A 53 12.44 -8.75 -16.47
N CYS A 54 11.54 -7.84 -16.85
CA CYS A 54 11.75 -6.41 -16.63
C CYS A 54 11.21 -6.03 -15.26
N GLU A 55 12.00 -5.31 -14.47
CA GLU A 55 11.62 -4.81 -13.15
C GLU A 55 11.55 -3.29 -13.15
N ALA A 56 10.49 -2.77 -12.55
CA ALA A 56 10.30 -1.36 -12.26
C ALA A 56 10.20 -1.16 -10.75
N VAL A 57 10.92 -0.15 -10.24
CA VAL A 57 10.89 0.23 -8.83
C VAL A 57 10.64 1.73 -8.73
N LYS A 58 9.64 2.13 -7.94
CA LYS A 58 9.37 3.54 -7.67
C LYS A 58 9.00 3.75 -6.21
N GLN A 59 9.47 4.85 -5.64
CA GLN A 59 9.25 5.20 -4.24
C GLN A 59 8.37 6.45 -4.15
N PHE A 60 7.46 6.44 -3.19
CA PHE A 60 6.46 7.48 -2.97
C PHE A 60 6.49 7.95 -1.52
N LYS A 61 6.23 9.24 -1.34
CA LYS A 61 6.00 9.87 -0.04
C LYS A 61 4.51 10.02 0.17
N MET A 62 4.08 9.84 1.41
CA MET A 62 2.67 9.97 1.78
C MET A 62 2.55 10.25 3.27
N TYR A 63 1.31 10.40 3.73
CA TYR A 63 0.98 10.45 5.13
C TYR A 63 0.11 9.26 5.49
N GLU A 64 0.42 8.57 6.58
CA GLU A 64 -0.36 7.44 7.10
C GLU A 64 -0.94 7.83 8.45
N TYR A 65 -2.27 7.73 8.55
CA TYR A 65 -3.05 8.00 9.75
C TYR A 65 -3.78 6.74 10.16
N SER A 66 -4.08 6.63 11.45
CA SER A 66 -5.08 5.69 11.94
C SER A 66 -6.49 6.24 11.76
N LEU A 67 -7.49 5.35 11.75
CA LEU A 67 -8.89 5.76 11.68
C LEU A 67 -9.29 6.62 12.90
N HIS A 68 -8.64 6.40 14.05
CA HIS A 68 -8.82 7.22 15.25
C HIS A 68 -8.44 8.69 15.03
N GLU A 69 -7.34 8.91 14.31
CA GLU A 69 -6.79 10.25 14.08
C GLU A 69 -7.61 11.04 13.05
N LEU A 70 -8.58 10.44 12.36
CA LEU A 70 -9.40 11.17 11.37
C LEU A 70 -10.12 12.38 11.96
N MET A 71 -10.49 12.35 13.24
CA MET A 71 -11.20 13.46 13.89
C MET A 71 -10.25 14.52 14.47
N GLU A 72 -8.94 14.27 14.47
CA GLU A 72 -7.95 15.23 14.94
C GLU A 72 -7.69 16.31 13.88
N PRO A 73 -7.49 17.58 14.28
CA PRO A 73 -7.12 18.63 13.35
C PRO A 73 -5.75 18.37 12.71
N ALA A 74 -5.51 18.96 11.54
CA ALA A 74 -4.20 18.98 10.93
C ALA A 74 -3.16 19.59 11.91
N PRO A 75 -1.89 19.13 11.90
CA PRO A 75 -1.33 18.08 11.05
C PRO A 75 -1.51 16.65 11.59
N ARG A 76 -2.07 16.49 12.80
CA ARG A 76 -2.19 15.18 13.47
C ARG A 76 -3.29 14.29 12.89
N GLY A 77 -4.27 14.88 12.21
CA GLY A 77 -5.38 14.15 11.63
C GLY A 77 -5.92 14.74 10.34
N LEU A 78 -7.11 14.27 9.97
CA LEU A 78 -7.79 14.57 8.70
C LEU A 78 -9.19 15.17 8.93
N LYS A 79 -9.37 15.92 10.03
CA LYS A 79 -10.70 16.41 10.47
C LYS A 79 -11.51 17.08 9.36
N GLN A 80 -10.86 17.89 8.54
CA GLN A 80 -11.50 18.64 7.45
C GLN A 80 -12.15 17.72 6.39
N TRP A 81 -11.68 16.48 6.23
CA TRP A 81 -12.27 15.50 5.32
C TRP A 81 -13.13 14.46 6.05
N ALA A 82 -13.28 14.54 7.37
CA ALA A 82 -13.88 13.46 8.17
C ALA A 82 -15.33 13.14 7.76
N GLY A 83 -16.13 14.14 7.41
CA GLY A 83 -17.50 13.94 6.93
C GLY A 83 -17.55 13.19 5.60
N GLY A 84 -16.72 13.59 4.63
CA GLY A 84 -16.56 12.91 3.34
C GLY A 84 -16.03 11.49 3.47
N LEU A 85 -15.02 11.29 4.33
CA LEU A 85 -14.45 9.96 4.60
C LEU A 85 -15.46 9.04 5.28
N LYS A 86 -16.29 9.55 6.19
CA LYS A 86 -17.38 8.77 6.79
C LYS A 86 -18.37 8.29 5.73
N LYS A 87 -18.78 9.16 4.81
CA LYS A 87 -19.67 8.79 3.70
C LYS A 87 -19.01 7.71 2.82
N LEU A 88 -17.77 7.95 2.39
CA LEU A 88 -17.03 7.04 1.51
C LEU A 88 -16.82 5.65 2.14
N PHE A 89 -16.30 5.60 3.37
CA PHE A 89 -16.00 4.34 4.03
C PHE A 89 -17.24 3.59 4.53
N SER A 90 -18.36 4.27 4.77
CA SER A 90 -19.61 3.59 5.16
C SER A 90 -20.24 2.75 4.04
N GLN A 91 -19.85 2.98 2.79
CA GLN A 91 -20.43 2.32 1.62
C GLN A 91 -19.78 0.97 1.28
N ARG A 92 -18.72 0.58 2.01
CA ARG A 92 -17.89 -0.57 1.64
C ARG A 92 -17.11 -1.14 2.80
N GLU A 93 -16.70 -2.39 2.61
CA GLU A 93 -15.74 -3.02 3.50
C GLU A 93 -14.35 -2.41 3.33
N TYR A 94 -13.59 -2.44 4.42
CA TYR A 94 -12.22 -1.93 4.43
C TYR A 94 -11.31 -2.89 3.65
N PRO A 95 -10.58 -2.43 2.62
CA PRO A 95 -9.84 -3.30 1.68
C PRO A 95 -8.48 -3.77 2.23
N GLY A 96 -8.24 -3.59 3.53
CA GLY A 96 -7.07 -4.11 4.23
C GLY A 96 -5.91 -3.12 4.32
N GLY A 97 -4.97 -3.44 5.20
CA GLY A 97 -3.68 -2.75 5.31
C GLY A 97 -2.66 -3.27 4.28
N TRP A 98 -1.39 -2.95 4.52
CA TRP A 98 -0.27 -3.29 3.62
C TRP A 98 -0.11 -4.77 3.29
N SER A 99 -0.58 -5.65 4.17
CA SER A 99 -0.52 -7.11 4.04
C SER A 99 -1.90 -7.76 3.93
N GLY A 100 -2.95 -6.96 3.68
CA GLY A 100 -4.32 -7.46 3.55
C GLY A 100 -5.06 -7.67 4.86
N PHE A 101 -4.44 -7.41 6.01
CA PHE A 101 -5.10 -7.53 7.30
C PHE A 101 -5.94 -6.28 7.61
N ASP A 102 -7.17 -6.49 8.06
CA ASP A 102 -7.98 -5.48 8.74
C ASP A 102 -7.68 -5.56 10.24
N ARG A 103 -7.08 -4.51 10.80
CA ARG A 103 -6.84 -4.38 12.26
C ARG A 103 -8.11 -3.98 13.03
N HIS A 104 -9.19 -3.70 12.30
CA HIS A 104 -10.49 -3.26 12.77
C HIS A 104 -10.50 -1.92 13.51
N GLY A 105 -11.68 -1.30 13.51
CA GLY A 105 -11.97 -0.08 14.27
C GLY A 105 -10.91 1.00 14.10
N TYR A 106 -10.45 1.53 15.22
CA TYR A 106 -9.54 2.67 15.34
C TYR A 106 -8.14 2.43 14.76
N ASP A 107 -7.72 1.17 14.64
CA ASP A 107 -6.39 0.77 14.22
C ASP A 107 -6.24 0.60 12.70
N ARG A 108 -7.32 0.82 11.93
CA ARG A 108 -7.29 0.82 10.46
C ARG A 108 -6.44 1.97 9.94
N ALA A 109 -5.60 1.69 8.95
CA ALA A 109 -4.73 2.68 8.35
C ALA A 109 -5.43 3.41 7.20
N VAL A 110 -5.16 4.70 7.07
CA VAL A 110 -5.67 5.57 6.02
C VAL A 110 -4.50 6.40 5.50
N LEU A 111 -4.27 6.32 4.20
CA LEU A 111 -3.21 7.02 3.50
C LEU A 111 -3.75 8.32 2.91
N ARG A 112 -2.95 9.38 2.95
CA ARG A 112 -3.20 10.64 2.24
C ARG A 112 -2.00 10.96 1.34
N MET A 113 -2.28 11.24 0.07
CA MET A 113 -1.31 11.74 -0.90
C MET A 113 -1.85 12.98 -1.59
N ASP A 114 -0.97 13.92 -1.95
CA ASP A 114 -1.32 14.94 -2.93
C ASP A 114 -1.65 14.24 -4.26
N TYR A 115 -2.73 14.66 -4.93
CA TYR A 115 -3.20 13.95 -6.12
C TYR A 115 -2.16 14.00 -7.26
N THR A 116 -1.36 15.07 -7.31
CA THR A 116 -0.24 15.22 -8.23
C THR A 116 0.91 14.24 -8.00
N ASP A 117 1.06 13.71 -6.78
CA ASP A 117 2.11 12.73 -6.43
C ASP A 117 1.70 11.30 -6.82
N ILE A 118 0.43 11.10 -7.20
CA ILE A 118 -0.08 9.84 -7.71
C ILE A 118 0.20 9.76 -9.22
N PRO A 119 0.79 8.66 -9.72
CA PRO A 119 1.03 8.46 -11.15
C PRO A 119 -0.23 8.68 -11.98
N LEU A 120 -0.09 9.30 -13.15
CA LEU A 120 -1.19 9.60 -14.04
C LEU A 120 -1.96 8.33 -14.42
N ALA A 121 -1.27 7.22 -14.67
CA ALA A 121 -1.92 5.94 -14.97
C ALA A 121 -2.88 5.48 -13.83
N VAL A 122 -2.51 5.74 -12.57
CA VAL A 122 -3.37 5.43 -11.41
C VAL A 122 -4.54 6.41 -11.35
N ARG A 123 -4.32 7.70 -11.58
CA ARG A 123 -5.38 8.73 -11.61
C ARG A 123 -6.43 8.44 -12.70
N GLU A 124 -5.98 8.10 -13.91
CA GLU A 124 -6.86 7.72 -15.01
C GLU A 124 -7.65 6.45 -14.70
N TRP A 125 -7.03 5.48 -14.03
CA TRP A 125 -7.73 4.30 -13.54
C TRP A 125 -8.81 4.67 -12.52
N ILE A 126 -8.50 5.52 -11.52
CA ILE A 126 -9.47 5.99 -10.51
C ILE A 126 -10.69 6.60 -11.20
N GLU A 127 -10.45 7.52 -12.12
CA GLU A 127 -11.51 8.22 -12.86
C GLU A 127 -12.37 7.27 -13.69
N GLU A 128 -11.76 6.29 -14.35
CA GLU A 128 -12.50 5.28 -15.11
C GLU A 128 -13.37 4.41 -14.20
N GLN A 129 -12.87 4.02 -13.03
CA GLN A 129 -13.66 3.26 -12.06
C GLN A 129 -14.85 4.06 -11.54
N GLU A 130 -14.66 5.35 -11.22
CA GLU A 130 -15.77 6.23 -10.83
C GLU A 130 -16.80 6.40 -11.93
N ARG A 131 -16.34 6.65 -13.17
CA ARG A 131 -17.19 6.92 -14.34
C ARG A 131 -18.05 5.72 -14.73
N THR A 132 -17.47 4.53 -14.71
CA THR A 132 -18.13 3.29 -15.16
C THR A 132 -18.86 2.55 -14.06
N ASN A 133 -18.76 3.02 -12.81
CA ASN A 133 -19.13 2.24 -11.63
C ASN A 133 -18.42 0.88 -11.58
N GLY A 134 -17.13 0.88 -11.93
CA GLY A 134 -16.29 -0.31 -11.92
C GLY A 134 -16.05 -0.84 -10.50
N PRO A 135 -15.47 -2.04 -10.38
CA PRO A 135 -15.19 -2.67 -9.08
C PRO A 135 -14.28 -1.83 -8.18
N GLY A 136 -13.46 -0.95 -8.76
CA GLY A 136 -12.59 -0.04 -8.03
C GLY A 136 -13.21 1.29 -7.60
N LYS A 137 -14.47 1.57 -7.98
CA LYS A 137 -15.17 2.81 -7.62
C LYS A 137 -15.08 2.99 -6.12
N GLY A 138 -14.74 4.17 -5.61
CA GLY A 138 -14.70 4.53 -4.20
C GLY A 138 -13.51 3.97 -3.42
N TYR A 139 -12.52 3.34 -4.09
CA TYR A 139 -11.31 2.90 -3.38
C TYR A 139 -10.39 4.08 -3.06
N PHE A 140 -10.39 5.08 -3.92
CA PHE A 140 -9.69 6.33 -3.71
C PHE A 140 -10.70 7.46 -3.51
N GLY A 141 -10.74 8.03 -2.32
CA GLY A 141 -11.47 9.25 -2.07
C GLY A 141 -10.66 10.44 -2.58
N VAL A 142 -11.01 10.96 -3.75
CA VAL A 142 -10.39 12.20 -4.27
C VAL A 142 -11.19 13.38 -3.74
N PHE A 143 -10.54 14.26 -2.99
CA PHE A 143 -11.15 15.43 -2.36
C PHE A 143 -10.41 16.70 -2.77
N GLU A 144 -11.11 17.83 -2.78
CA GLU A 144 -10.46 19.13 -2.82
C GLU A 144 -9.70 19.38 -1.50
N LYS A 145 -8.63 20.16 -1.57
CA LYS A 145 -7.90 20.68 -0.41
C LYS A 145 -8.75 21.78 0.24
N PRO A 146 -8.90 21.75 1.57
CA PRO A 146 -9.52 22.83 2.32
C PRO A 146 -8.85 24.16 2.02
N LYS A 147 -9.64 25.23 1.82
CA LYS A 147 -9.11 26.58 1.54
C LYS A 147 -8.63 27.30 2.80
N SER A 148 -9.09 26.85 3.97
CA SER A 148 -8.74 27.37 5.30
C SER A 148 -8.93 26.27 6.34
N ASP A 149 -8.37 26.47 7.53
CA ASP A 149 -8.46 25.49 8.64
C ASP A 149 -9.90 25.20 9.11
N ASP A 150 -10.83 26.13 8.87
CA ASP A 150 -12.26 26.00 9.21
C ASP A 150 -13.12 25.39 8.08
N ASP A 151 -12.52 25.04 6.94
CA ASP A 151 -13.23 24.51 5.77
C ASP A 151 -13.35 22.98 5.87
N ASP A 152 -14.59 22.49 5.82
CA ASP A 152 -14.92 21.07 5.83
C ASP A 152 -15.27 20.61 4.39
N VAL A 153 -14.61 19.56 3.93
CA VAL A 153 -14.77 18.97 2.60
C VAL A 153 -15.52 17.65 2.73
N ASP A 154 -16.82 17.71 2.46
CA ASP A 154 -17.76 16.64 2.74
C ASP A 154 -18.02 15.69 1.57
N ASP A 155 -17.60 16.04 0.36
CA ASP A 155 -17.92 15.30 -0.85
C ASP A 155 -16.65 15.03 -1.68
N VAL A 156 -16.61 13.86 -2.30
CA VAL A 156 -15.57 13.51 -3.28
C VAL A 156 -15.75 14.35 -4.54
N VAL A 157 -14.64 14.64 -5.22
CA VAL A 157 -14.62 15.34 -6.50
C VAL A 157 -15.41 14.53 -7.53
N ALA A 158 -16.40 15.16 -8.15
CA ALA A 158 -17.17 14.53 -9.23
C ALA A 158 -16.27 14.31 -10.46
N VAL A 159 -16.20 13.06 -10.93
CA VAL A 159 -15.46 12.72 -12.15
C VAL A 159 -16.30 13.11 -13.38
N PRO A 160 -15.78 13.93 -14.31
CA PRO A 160 -16.51 14.29 -15.52
C PRO A 160 -16.84 13.07 -16.39
N SER A 161 -17.99 13.12 -17.06
CA SER A 161 -18.38 12.12 -18.07
C SER A 161 -17.51 12.19 -19.32
N ALA A 162 -16.83 13.30 -19.56
CA ALA A 162 -15.87 13.46 -20.64
C ALA A 162 -14.64 12.54 -20.44
N SER A 163 -14.14 11.98 -21.53
CA SER A 163 -12.92 11.15 -21.54
C SER A 163 -11.66 11.94 -21.24
N LYS A 164 -11.65 13.24 -21.55
CA LYS A 164 -10.54 14.14 -21.21
C LYS A 164 -10.89 14.92 -19.95
N VAL A 165 -10.13 14.67 -18.87
CA VAL A 165 -10.25 15.37 -17.60
C VAL A 165 -9.34 16.59 -17.60
N ASP A 166 -9.85 17.73 -17.13
CA ASP A 166 -9.02 18.91 -16.87
C ASP A 166 -8.12 18.65 -15.66
N ARG A 167 -6.81 18.63 -15.91
CA ARG A 167 -5.76 18.36 -14.92
C ARG A 167 -5.32 19.60 -14.16
N SER A 168 -5.78 20.80 -14.55
CA SER A 168 -5.39 22.06 -13.91
C SER A 168 -5.73 22.12 -12.42
N GLN A 169 -6.72 21.34 -11.98
CA GLN A 169 -7.17 21.31 -10.60
C GLN A 169 -6.52 20.19 -9.76
N ASP A 170 -5.68 19.34 -10.35
CA ASP A 170 -5.11 18.21 -9.61
C ASP A 170 -4.18 18.66 -8.46
N GLU A 171 -3.53 19.83 -8.58
CA GLU A 171 -2.73 20.42 -7.50
C GLU A 171 -3.54 20.80 -6.26
N ASN A 172 -4.83 21.07 -6.46
CA ASN A 172 -5.77 21.44 -5.41
C ASN A 172 -6.43 20.21 -4.78
N ARG A 173 -6.02 18.99 -5.12
CA ARG A 173 -6.66 17.75 -4.68
C ARG A 173 -5.74 16.87 -3.87
N VAL A 174 -6.35 16.05 -3.03
CA VAL A 174 -5.72 14.93 -2.32
C VAL A 174 -6.48 13.66 -2.62
N ALA A 175 -5.77 12.53 -2.62
CA ALA A 175 -6.41 11.22 -2.54
C ALA A 175 -6.22 10.65 -1.14
N ILE A 176 -7.31 10.11 -0.58
CA ILE A 176 -7.34 9.44 0.70
C ILE A 176 -7.87 8.02 0.51
N PHE A 177 -7.11 7.02 0.92
CA PHE A 177 -7.39 5.61 0.62
C PHE A 177 -6.75 4.66 1.63
N ALA A 178 -7.26 3.43 1.72
CA ALA A 178 -6.65 2.39 2.57
C ALA A 178 -5.44 1.74 1.86
N PRO A 179 -4.40 1.27 2.58
CA PRO A 179 -3.20 0.73 1.94
C PRO A 179 -3.45 -0.45 0.99
N GLY A 180 -4.39 -1.34 1.33
CA GLY A 180 -4.74 -2.51 0.51
C GLY A 180 -5.21 -2.16 -0.90
N VAL A 181 -5.75 -0.95 -1.09
CA VAL A 181 -6.18 -0.44 -2.40
C VAL A 181 -5.05 -0.43 -3.43
N ILE A 182 -3.81 -0.21 -3.00
CA ILE A 182 -2.64 -0.15 -3.90
C ILE A 182 -2.56 -1.44 -4.71
N TYR A 183 -2.91 -2.60 -4.15
CA TYR A 183 -2.85 -3.89 -4.82
C TYR A 183 -3.94 -4.10 -5.89
N HIS A 184 -4.85 -3.15 -6.12
CA HIS A 184 -5.71 -3.18 -7.31
C HIS A 184 -5.06 -2.50 -8.52
N THR A 185 -4.03 -1.69 -8.29
CA THR A 185 -3.39 -0.83 -9.30
C THR A 185 -1.88 -0.91 -9.28
N LEU A 186 -1.30 -1.83 -8.51
CA LEU A 186 0.11 -1.80 -8.09
C LEU A 186 1.10 -1.62 -9.25
N PRO A 187 0.99 -2.35 -10.38
CA PRO A 187 1.89 -2.15 -11.52
C PRO A 187 1.87 -0.74 -12.10
N LEU A 188 0.71 -0.08 -12.11
CA LEU A 188 0.55 1.28 -12.64
C LEU A 188 1.41 2.29 -11.88
N TRP A 189 1.67 2.05 -10.59
CA TRP A 189 2.49 2.94 -9.78
C TRP A 189 3.94 3.01 -10.25
N ALA A 190 4.45 1.97 -10.91
CA ALA A 190 5.85 1.91 -11.39
C ALA A 190 5.97 1.97 -12.92
N ALA A 191 4.85 2.11 -13.66
CA ALA A 191 4.82 1.89 -15.11
C ALA A 191 5.43 3.00 -15.96
N GLU A 192 5.18 4.27 -15.64
CA GLU A 192 5.31 5.39 -16.59
C GLU A 192 6.70 5.58 -17.19
N ASP A 193 7.73 5.39 -16.37
CA ASP A 193 9.15 5.61 -16.68
C ASP A 193 9.92 4.28 -16.86
N SER A 194 9.20 3.15 -16.92
CA SER A 194 9.78 1.82 -16.95
C SER A 194 10.00 1.31 -18.37
N GLU A 195 11.04 0.48 -18.57
CA GLU A 195 11.25 -0.29 -19.79
C GLU A 195 10.14 -1.34 -20.06
N CYS A 196 9.34 -1.70 -19.04
CA CYS A 196 8.19 -2.59 -19.15
C CYS A 196 6.85 -1.85 -19.09
N LYS A 197 6.82 -0.55 -19.40
CA LYS A 197 5.61 0.28 -19.38
C LYS A 197 4.38 -0.43 -19.97
N ASP A 198 4.49 -1.01 -21.15
CA ASP A 198 3.35 -1.65 -21.82
C ASP A 198 2.83 -2.88 -21.07
N ASP A 199 3.72 -3.68 -20.45
CA ASP A 199 3.34 -4.82 -19.64
C ASP A 199 2.71 -4.35 -18.30
N LEU A 200 3.25 -3.30 -17.69
CA LEU A 200 2.79 -2.79 -16.39
C LEU A 200 1.49 -1.98 -16.48
N LEU A 201 1.19 -1.36 -17.62
CA LEU A 201 -0.08 -0.67 -17.86
C LEU A 201 -1.24 -1.65 -18.08
N ASP A 202 -0.95 -2.88 -18.50
CA ASP A 202 -1.94 -3.93 -18.71
C ASP A 202 -2.25 -4.68 -17.41
N LEU A 203 -3.20 -4.16 -16.63
CA LEU A 203 -3.66 -4.81 -15.39
C LEU A 203 -4.23 -6.22 -15.60
N THR A 204 -4.56 -6.63 -16.83
CA THR A 204 -5.01 -8.02 -17.07
C THR A 204 -3.88 -9.02 -16.87
N LYS A 205 -2.62 -8.59 -17.03
CA LYS A 205 -1.41 -9.37 -16.75
C LYS A 205 -1.07 -9.41 -15.26
N TYR A 206 -1.60 -8.49 -14.45
CA TYR A 206 -1.31 -8.46 -13.02
C TYR A 206 -2.03 -9.59 -12.29
N LYS A 207 -1.27 -10.58 -11.81
CA LYS A 207 -1.80 -11.80 -11.20
C LYS A 207 -1.06 -12.16 -9.91
N PRO A 208 -1.74 -12.82 -8.94
CA PRO A 208 -1.11 -13.33 -7.71
C PRO A 208 -0.34 -14.65 -7.93
N GLU A 209 0.15 -14.90 -9.15
CA GLU A 209 0.77 -16.16 -9.57
C GLU A 209 2.02 -15.92 -10.44
N VAL A 210 3.03 -16.76 -10.23
CA VAL A 210 4.27 -16.73 -11.02
C VAL A 210 4.05 -17.56 -12.29
N ALA A 211 3.85 -16.89 -13.42
CA ALA A 211 3.76 -17.52 -14.73
C ALA A 211 4.32 -16.59 -15.82
N GLU A 212 4.70 -17.16 -16.97
CA GLU A 212 5.15 -16.38 -18.11
C GLU A 212 4.05 -15.42 -18.61
N GLY A 213 4.43 -14.18 -18.91
CA GLY A 213 3.51 -13.13 -19.34
C GLY A 213 2.77 -12.43 -18.20
N ASN A 214 2.80 -12.97 -16.99
CA ASN A 214 2.23 -12.29 -15.83
C ASN A 214 3.13 -11.14 -15.36
N VAL A 215 2.49 -10.14 -14.79
CA VAL A 215 3.10 -9.13 -13.94
C VAL A 215 2.85 -9.53 -12.49
N VAL A 216 3.91 -9.47 -11.69
CA VAL A 216 3.86 -9.64 -10.24
C VAL A 216 4.40 -8.38 -9.58
N GLY A 217 4.00 -8.10 -8.35
CA GLY A 217 4.50 -6.92 -7.66
C GLY A 217 4.14 -6.89 -6.19
N TRP A 218 4.85 -6.03 -5.46
CA TRP A 218 4.69 -5.88 -4.02
C TRP A 218 5.00 -4.44 -3.59
N ALA A 219 4.30 -3.98 -2.56
CA ALA A 219 4.56 -2.70 -1.91
C ALA A 219 5.24 -2.92 -0.57
N GLU A 220 6.44 -2.37 -0.41
CA GLU A 220 7.13 -2.29 0.88
C GLU A 220 6.86 -0.91 1.47
N HIS A 221 6.50 -0.82 2.75
CA HIS A 221 6.26 0.46 3.42
C HIS A 221 7.18 0.61 4.63
N LYS A 222 7.47 1.86 4.97
CA LYS A 222 8.05 2.23 6.26
C LYS A 222 6.94 2.82 7.11
N SER A 223 6.78 2.32 8.33
CA SER A 223 5.80 2.85 9.27
C SER A 223 5.99 4.36 9.50
N PRO A 224 4.90 5.12 9.70
CA PRO A 224 4.99 6.55 9.90
C PRO A 224 5.76 6.91 11.17
N GLY A 225 6.44 8.07 11.13
CA GLY A 225 6.95 8.74 12.33
C GLY A 225 5.84 9.48 13.08
N PHE A 226 6.21 10.22 14.14
CA PHE A 226 5.26 11.02 14.93
C PHE A 226 4.57 12.15 14.14
N ASP A 227 5.10 12.50 12.96
CA ASP A 227 4.53 13.52 12.06
C ASP A 227 3.66 12.91 10.95
N ASN A 228 3.30 11.62 11.09
CA ASN A 228 2.52 10.83 10.14
C ASN A 228 3.13 10.69 8.75
N LYS A 229 4.34 11.23 8.50
CA LYS A 229 5.02 11.05 7.24
C LYS A 229 5.49 9.60 7.10
N ALA A 230 5.21 9.03 5.96
CA ALA A 230 5.59 7.68 5.62
C ALA A 230 6.05 7.59 4.16
N GLU A 231 6.65 6.45 3.83
CA GLU A 231 7.13 6.15 2.49
C GLU A 231 6.73 4.73 2.13
N PHE A 232 6.38 4.52 0.87
CA PHE A 232 6.26 3.18 0.32
C PHE A 232 7.01 3.07 -1.00
N LYS A 233 7.51 1.87 -1.27
CA LYS A 233 8.25 1.50 -2.46
C LYS A 233 7.47 0.40 -3.15
N VAL A 234 7.09 0.66 -4.39
CA VAL A 234 6.47 -0.32 -5.26
C VAL A 234 7.55 -0.96 -6.11
N THR A 235 7.56 -2.28 -6.13
CA THR A 235 8.31 -3.07 -7.12
C THR A 235 7.31 -3.87 -7.93
N ALA A 236 7.39 -3.74 -9.26
CA ALA A 236 6.60 -4.52 -10.21
C ALA A 236 7.52 -5.17 -11.24
N ARG A 237 7.25 -6.41 -11.60
CA ARG A 237 8.09 -7.19 -12.50
C ARG A 237 7.24 -7.93 -13.52
N ALA A 238 7.51 -7.71 -14.80
CA ALA A 238 6.92 -8.46 -15.90
C ALA A 238 7.75 -9.72 -16.15
N LEU A 239 7.13 -10.89 -16.07
CA LEU A 239 7.82 -12.18 -16.16
C LEU A 239 7.90 -12.66 -17.62
N LYS A 240 9.12 -12.89 -18.11
CA LYS A 240 9.38 -13.48 -19.43
C LYS A 240 10.22 -14.74 -19.25
N ALA A 241 9.91 -15.80 -20.01
CA ALA A 241 10.65 -17.04 -19.92
C ALA A 241 12.14 -16.83 -20.22
N LYS A 242 12.99 -17.70 -19.66
CA LYS A 242 14.41 -17.76 -20.04
C LYS A 242 14.51 -18.04 -21.53
N THR A 243 15.16 -17.16 -22.28
CA THR A 243 15.57 -17.45 -23.64
C THR A 243 16.59 -18.59 -23.58
N LYS A 244 16.23 -19.78 -24.07
CA LYS A 244 17.10 -20.98 -24.18
C LYS A 244 18.41 -20.77 -24.98
N SER A 245 18.68 -19.56 -25.46
CA SER A 245 19.76 -19.25 -26.41
C SER A 245 21.15 -19.14 -25.79
N ALA A 246 21.31 -19.07 -24.47
CA ALA A 246 22.64 -18.93 -23.85
C ALA A 246 23.25 -20.29 -23.50
N GLU A 247 22.50 -21.16 -22.81
CA GLU A 247 23.01 -22.48 -22.38
C GLU A 247 23.15 -23.49 -23.53
N GLU A 248 22.31 -23.45 -24.57
CA GLU A 248 22.48 -24.34 -25.73
C GLU A 248 23.65 -23.95 -26.64
N LYS A 249 24.12 -22.68 -26.57
CA LYS A 249 25.32 -22.24 -27.31
C LYS A 249 26.61 -22.62 -26.59
N GLU A 250 26.62 -22.62 -25.25
CA GLU A 250 27.76 -23.12 -24.48
C GLU A 250 27.86 -24.65 -24.50
N ALA A 251 26.73 -25.38 -24.43
CA ALA A 251 26.72 -26.83 -24.53
C ALA A 251 27.22 -27.33 -25.90
N LYS A 252 26.79 -26.70 -27.01
CA LYS A 252 27.28 -27.05 -28.35
C LYS A 252 28.71 -26.58 -28.67
N SER A 253 29.22 -25.59 -27.93
CA SER A 253 30.62 -25.15 -28.03
C SER A 253 31.59 -26.07 -27.27
N ALA A 254 31.11 -26.78 -26.24
CA ALA A 254 31.91 -27.71 -25.46
C ALA A 254 32.02 -29.08 -26.15
N GLU A 255 30.93 -29.58 -26.75
CA GLU A 255 30.92 -30.86 -27.49
C GLU A 255 31.74 -30.84 -28.79
N GLY A 256 31.95 -29.66 -29.41
CA GLY A 256 32.72 -29.53 -30.66
C GLY A 256 34.24 -29.36 -30.48
N LYS A 257 34.77 -29.42 -29.26
CA LYS A 257 36.21 -29.26 -28.97
C LYS A 257 36.92 -30.54 -28.52
N GLU A 258 36.22 -31.66 -28.42
CA GLU A 258 36.82 -32.97 -28.11
C GLU A 258 37.04 -33.88 -29.34
N GLU A 259 36.57 -33.50 -30.53
CA GLU A 259 36.89 -34.17 -31.79
C GLU A 259 37.66 -33.24 -32.75
N LEU A 260 38.95 -33.01 -32.50
CA LEU A 260 39.93 -32.56 -33.50
C LEU A 260 41.38 -32.82 -33.06
#